data_AF-A0AAV3XNV3-F1
#
_entry.id   AF-A0AAV3XNV3-F1
#
_cell.length_a   1.000
_cell.length_b   1.000
_cell.length_c   1.000
_cell.angle_alpha   90.00
_cell.angle_beta   90.00
_cell.angle_gamma   90.00
#
_symmetry.space_group_name_H-M   'P 1'
#
loop_
_entity.id
_entity.type
_entity.pdbx_description
1 polymer ?
#
loop_
_entity_poly.entity_id
_entity_poly.type
_entity_poly.pdbx_seq_one_letter_code
_entity_poly.pdbx_strand_id
1 'polypeptide(L)'
;MTQELIDLRNSILEGRYTDALAIVDELEGMSRQAILRQIQSFLLRLLLHLIKNQVEQRLTNSWAASISDSIRQIKKLNLQDNKTV
;
A
#
# COMPACT_ATOMS: atom_id res chain seq x y z
N MET A 1 -13.63 -2.88 -5.68
CA MET A 1 -13.23 -2.00 -6.79
C MET A 1 -14.17 -2.06 -8.00
N THR A 2 -14.37 -3.21 -8.65
CA THR A 2 -15.27 -3.27 -9.84
C THR A 2 -16.73 -2.93 -9.52
N GLN A 3 -17.24 -3.35 -8.37
CA GLN A 3 -18.60 -3.03 -7.92
C GLN A 3 -18.75 -1.55 -7.52
N GLU A 4 -17.84 -1.03 -6.68
CA GLU A 4 -17.82 0.40 -6.31
C GLU A 4 -17.81 1.34 -7.53
N LEU A 5 -17.07 0.98 -8.59
CA LEU A 5 -17.05 1.76 -9.84
C LEU A 5 -18.37 1.69 -10.63
N ILE A 6 -19.04 0.54 -10.60
CA ILE A 6 -20.38 0.38 -11.20
C ILE A 6 -21.39 1.22 -10.43
N ASP A 7 -21.35 1.18 -9.10
CA ASP A 7 -22.27 1.91 -8.23
C ASP A 7 -22.04 3.43 -8.32
N LEU A 8 -20.77 3.86 -8.45
CA LEU A 8 -20.40 5.24 -8.75
C LEU A 8 -21.00 5.69 -10.09
N ARG A 9 -20.81 4.90 -11.15
CA ARG A 9 -21.35 5.21 -12.48
C ARG A 9 -22.87 5.34 -12.44
N ASN A 10 -23.56 4.44 -11.76
CA ASN A 10 -25.02 4.49 -11.63
C ASN A 10 -25.48 5.73 -10.88
N SER A 11 -24.83 6.06 -9.75
CA SER A 11 -25.16 7.24 -8.95
C SER A 11 -24.96 8.55 -9.73
N ILE A 12 -23.94 8.62 -10.59
CA ILE A 12 -23.74 9.76 -11.51
C ILE A 12 -24.87 9.85 -12.54
N LEU A 13 -25.24 8.73 -13.17
CA LEU A 13 -26.31 8.70 -14.20
C LEU A 13 -27.69 9.04 -13.62
N GLU A 14 -27.92 8.70 -12.36
CA GLU A 14 -29.18 8.92 -11.65
C GLU A 14 -29.23 10.27 -10.92
N GLY A 15 -28.17 11.11 -11.04
CA GLY A 15 -28.09 12.44 -10.44
C GLY A 15 -27.92 12.44 -8.92
N ARG A 16 -27.61 11.29 -8.31
CA ARG A 16 -27.33 11.14 -6.88
C ARG A 16 -25.88 11.50 -6.57
N TYR A 17 -25.54 12.78 -6.72
CA TYR A 17 -24.16 13.25 -6.61
C TYR A 17 -23.60 13.13 -5.19
N THR A 18 -24.44 13.27 -4.15
CA THR A 18 -24.00 13.05 -2.75
C THR A 18 -23.53 11.62 -2.54
N ASP A 19 -24.29 10.63 -3.05
CA ASP A 19 -23.92 9.21 -2.97
C ASP A 19 -22.67 8.93 -3.80
N ALA A 20 -22.57 9.53 -5.00
CA ALA A 20 -21.39 9.41 -5.84
C ALA A 20 -20.12 9.93 -5.14
N LEU A 21 -20.20 11.08 -4.45
CA LEU A 21 -19.08 11.64 -3.70
C LEU A 21 -18.69 10.74 -2.51
N ALA A 22 -19.66 10.18 -1.80
CA ALA A 22 -19.37 9.23 -0.71
C ALA A 22 -18.61 7.99 -1.20
N ILE A 23 -18.96 7.46 -2.38
CA ILE A 23 -18.24 6.33 -2.99
C ILE A 23 -16.82 6.73 -3.41
N VAL A 24 -16.61 7.96 -3.88
CA VAL A 24 -15.27 8.49 -4.19
C VAL A 24 -14.40 8.52 -2.93
N ASP A 25 -14.92 9.05 -1.82
CA ASP A 25 -14.20 9.11 -0.55
C ASP A 25 -13.83 7.70 -0.03
N GLU A 26 -14.74 6.73 -0.19
CA GLU A 26 -14.47 5.32 0.14
C GLU A 26 -13.35 4.73 -0.73
N LEU A 27 -13.43 4.92 -2.05
CA LEU A 27 -12.42 4.46 -3.01
C LEU A 27 -11.04 5.06 -2.71
N GLU A 28 -10.97 6.35 -2.37
CA GLU A 28 -9.73 7.00 -1.92
C GLU A 28 -9.19 6.36 -0.63
N GLY A 29 -10.06 6.12 0.35
CA GLY A 29 -9.72 5.45 1.60
C GLY A 29 -9.15 4.04 1.37
N MET A 30 -9.77 3.26 0.48
CA MET A 30 -9.32 1.92 0.11
C MET A 30 -7.94 1.93 -0.53
N SER A 31 -7.66 2.90 -1.41
CA SER A 31 -6.35 3.08 -2.05
C SER A 31 -5.24 3.32 -1.02
N ARG A 32 -5.47 4.24 -0.07
CA ARG A 32 -4.51 4.52 1.02
C ARG A 32 -4.27 3.30 1.89
N GLN A 33 -5.33 2.59 2.27
CA GLN A 33 -5.19 1.36 3.05
C GLN A 33 -4.40 0.27 2.30
N ALA A 34 -4.57 0.16 0.97
CA ALA A 34 -3.80 -0.80 0.17
C ALA A 34 -2.30 -0.48 0.14
N ILE A 35 -1.93 0.80 0.09
CA ILE A 35 -0.53 1.25 0.20
C ILE A 35 0.03 0.87 1.58
N LEU A 36 -0.69 1.14 2.66
CA LEU A 36 -0.27 0.81 4.02
C LEU A 36 -0.08 -0.71 4.21
N ARG A 37 -1.01 -1.54 3.74
CA ARG A 37 -0.88 -3.00 3.79
C ARG A 37 0.36 -3.50 3.05
N GLN A 38 0.68 -2.92 1.89
CA GLN A 38 1.90 -3.28 1.16
C GLN A 38 3.16 -2.88 1.93
N ILE A 39 3.21 -1.67 2.50
CA ILE A 39 4.34 -1.22 3.34
C ILE A 39 4.54 -2.17 4.52
N GLN A 40 3.45 -2.55 5.21
CA GLN A 40 3.50 -3.52 6.31
C GLN A 40 4.08 -4.88 5.89
N SER A 41 3.73 -5.38 4.72
CA SER A 41 4.28 -6.63 4.18
C SER A 41 5.80 -6.55 3.96
N PHE A 42 6.31 -5.43 3.40
CA PHE A 42 7.75 -5.22 3.26
C PHE A 42 8.46 -5.03 4.61
N LEU A 43 7.83 -4.35 5.56
CA LEU A 43 8.35 -4.20 6.92
C LEU A 43 8.48 -5.56 7.63
N LEU A 44 7.48 -6.43 7.52
CA LEU A 44 7.53 -7.77 8.09
C LEU A 44 8.71 -8.56 7.54
N ARG A 45 8.91 -8.55 6.21
CA ARG A 45 10.04 -9.22 5.56
C ARG A 45 11.38 -8.66 5.99
N LEU A 46 11.49 -7.33 6.06
CA LEU A 46 12.67 -6.61 6.54
C LEU A 46 13.03 -7.04 7.97
N LEU A 47 12.06 -6.99 8.88
CA LEU A 47 12.25 -7.36 10.29
C LEU A 47 12.66 -8.82 10.42
N LEU A 48 12.05 -9.74 9.67
CA LEU A 48 12.43 -11.15 9.66
C LEU A 48 13.91 -11.33 9.30
N HIS A 49 14.40 -10.67 8.25
CA HIS A 49 15.82 -10.78 7.89
C HIS A 49 16.75 -10.13 8.91
N LEU A 50 16.37 -9.00 9.51
CA LEU A 50 17.16 -8.33 10.55
C LEU A 50 17.25 -9.18 11.83
N ILE A 51 16.14 -9.78 12.25
CA ILE A 51 16.10 -10.70 13.40
C ILE A 51 16.99 -11.92 13.12
N LYS A 52 16.87 -12.54 11.94
CA LYS A 52 17.72 -13.68 11.57
C LYS A 52 19.21 -13.29 11.54
N ASN A 53 19.54 -12.13 10.99
CA ASN A 53 20.91 -11.62 11.02
C ASN A 53 21.44 -11.44 12.45
N GLN A 54 20.60 -10.90 13.35
CA GLN A 54 20.97 -10.73 14.76
C GLN A 54 21.12 -12.05 15.52
N VAL A 55 20.26 -13.05 15.26
CA VAL A 55 20.35 -14.34 15.94
C VAL A 55 21.48 -15.21 15.38
N GLU A 56 21.65 -15.23 14.06
CA GLU A 56 22.67 -16.06 13.38
C GLU A 56 24.04 -15.39 13.28
N GLN A 57 24.16 -14.10 13.64
CA GLN A 57 25.39 -13.29 13.52
C GLN A 57 25.99 -13.36 12.09
N ARG A 58 25.11 -13.45 11.09
CA ARG A 58 25.47 -13.65 9.69
C ARG A 58 24.48 -12.95 8.78
N LEU A 59 25.03 -12.24 7.78
CA LEU A 59 24.26 -11.66 6.69
C LEU A 59 24.61 -12.37 5.38
N THR A 60 23.67 -13.13 4.82
CA THR A 60 23.85 -13.70 3.47
C THR A 60 23.54 -12.65 2.41
N ASN A 61 24.11 -12.81 1.21
CA ASN A 61 23.84 -11.92 0.07
C ASN A 61 22.35 -11.83 -0.27
N SER A 62 21.62 -12.96 -0.20
CA SER A 62 20.18 -12.98 -0.48
C SER A 62 19.38 -12.20 0.56
N TRP A 63 19.80 -12.19 1.83
CA TRP A 63 19.15 -11.39 2.86
C TRP A 63 19.46 -9.91 2.71
N ALA A 64 20.72 -9.56 2.43
CA ALA A 64 21.11 -8.18 2.15
C ALA A 64 20.33 -7.59 0.96
N ALA A 65 20.16 -8.39 -0.10
CA ALA A 65 19.34 -8.03 -1.26
C ALA A 65 17.86 -7.84 -0.88
N SER A 66 17.26 -8.77 -0.13
CA SER A 66 15.86 -8.70 0.33
C SER A 66 15.59 -7.49 1.25
N ILE A 67 16.52 -7.18 2.15
CA ILE A 67 16.49 -5.98 3.00
C ILE A 67 16.49 -4.71 2.14
N SER A 68 17.43 -4.63 1.19
CA SER A 68 17.59 -3.47 0.30
C SER A 68 16.36 -3.26 -0.59
N ASP A 69 15.80 -4.35 -1.12
CA ASP A 69 14.57 -4.32 -1.92
C ASP A 69 13.39 -3.83 -1.07
N SER A 70 13.20 -4.38 0.14
CA SER A 70 12.12 -3.99 1.04
C SER A 70 12.17 -2.48 1.36
N ILE A 71 13.36 -1.94 1.65
CA ILE A 71 13.54 -0.50 1.89
C ILE A 71 13.19 0.32 0.65
N ARG A 72 13.66 -0.09 -0.54
CA ARG A 72 13.36 0.60 -1.80
C ARG A 72 11.86 0.64 -2.08
N GLN A 73 11.17 -0.48 -1.88
CA GLN A 73 9.73 -0.59 -2.13
C GLN A 73 8.91 0.23 -1.13
N ILE A 74 9.29 0.22 0.15
CA ILE A 74 8.68 1.09 1.17
C ILE A 74 8.84 2.57 0.77
N LYS A 75 10.05 2.99 0.40
CA LYS A 75 10.31 4.38 -0.02
C LYS A 75 9.48 4.75 -1.26
N LYS A 76 9.40 3.85 -2.25
CA LYS A 76 8.59 4.07 -3.45
C LYS A 76 7.12 4.29 -3.12
N LEU A 77 6.53 3.41 -2.31
CA LEU A 77 5.12 3.48 -1.92
C LEU A 77 4.82 4.72 -1.07
N ASN A 78 5.70 5.06 -0.13
CA ASN A 78 5.53 6.25 0.72
C ASN A 78 5.65 7.57 -0.08
N LEU A 79 6.53 7.62 -1.09
CA LEU A 79 6.62 8.79 -1.98
C LEU A 79 5.46 8.90 -2.98
N GLN A 80 4.75 7.81 -3.29
CA GLN A 80 3.58 7.86 -4.16
C GLN A 80 2.38 8.54 -3.48
N ASP A 81 2.22 8.33 -2.17
CA ASP A 81 1.13 8.94 -1.37
C ASP A 81 1.41 10.42 -1.04
N ASN A 82 2.69 10.77 -0.83
CA ASN A 82 3.10 12.14 -0.46
C ASN A 82 3.24 13.13 -1.65
N LYS A 83 2.98 12.71 -2.89
CA LYS A 83 3.02 13.60 -4.07
C LYS A 83 1.72 14.39 -4.29
N THR A 84 0.74 14.21 -3.41
CA THR A 84 -0.60 14.80 -3.53
C THR A 84 -0.72 16.16 -2.82
N VAL A 85 0.34 16.98 -2.87
CA VAL A 85 0.36 18.37 -2.35
C VAL A 85 0.78 19.32 -3.46
#